data_AF-A0A132MVR5-F1
#
_entry.id   AF-A0A132MVR5-F1
#
_cell.length_a   1.000
_cell.length_b   1.000
_cell.length_c   1.000
_cell.angle_alpha   90.00
_cell.angle_beta   90.00
_cell.angle_gamma   90.00
#
_symmetry.space_group_name_H-M   'P 1'
#
loop_
_entity.id
_entity.type
_entity.pdbx_description
1 polymer ?
#
loop_
_entity_poly.entity_id
_entity_poly.type
_entity_poly.pdbx_seq_one_letter_code
_entity_poly.pdbx_strand_id
1 'polypeptide(L)' 'MEIRLHGTRAEVEQAAARLRLVFNVIHRSRPRKDRNGSLYRLYLTVLSPTDPR' A
#
# COMPACT_ATOMS: atom_id res chain seq x y z
N MET A 1 11.03 2.79 2.78
CA MET A 1 10.31 1.68 3.45
C MET A 1 9.17 1.21 2.55
N GLU A 2 8.84 -0.09 2.54
CA GLU A 2 7.71 -0.64 1.78
C GLU A 2 6.62 -1.19 2.72
N ILE A 3 5.36 -0.87 2.45
CA ILE A 3 4.19 -1.38 3.16
C ILE A 3 3.40 -2.27 2.20
N ARG A 4 3.18 -3.51 2.59
CA ARG A 4 2.35 -4.47 1.85
C ARG A 4 0.96 -4.54 2.48
N LEU A 5 -0.06 -4.24 1.67
CA LEU A 5 -1.47 -4.40 2.01
C LEU A 5 -2.02 -5.68 1.40
N HIS A 6 -2.84 -6.39 2.17
CA HIS A 6 -3.49 -7.62 1.76
C HIS A 6 -4.91 -7.66 2.33
N GLY A 7 -5.89 -7.96 1.48
CA GLY A 7 -7.29 -7.99 1.87
C GLY A 7 -8.20 -8.00 0.65
N THR A 8 -9.49 -7.76 0.83
CA THR A 8 -10.40 -7.50 -0.28
C THR A 8 -9.96 -6.26 -1.06
N ARG A 9 -10.45 -6.10 -2.29
CA ARG A 9 -10.14 -4.93 -3.10
C ARG A 9 -10.49 -3.61 -2.38
N ALA A 10 -11.66 -3.57 -1.75
CA ALA A 10 -12.13 -2.39 -1.03
C ALA A 10 -11.22 -2.07 0.17
N GLU A 11 -10.84 -3.08 0.96
CA GLU A 11 -9.97 -2.91 2.12
C GLU A 11 -8.59 -2.39 1.74
N VAL A 12 -7.95 -2.96 0.71
CA VAL A 12 -6.60 -2.50 0.32
C VAL A 12 -6.62 -1.11 -0.28
N GLU A 13 -7.68 -0.73 -0.99
CA GLU A 13 -7.82 0.63 -1.53
C GLU A 13 -8.12 1.65 -0.42
N GLN A 14 -8.99 1.31 0.53
CA GLN A 14 -9.30 2.17 1.68
C GLN A 14 -8.10 2.33 2.61
N ALA A 15 -7.41 1.24 2.94
CA ALA A 15 -6.19 1.28 3.74
C ALA A 15 -5.09 2.10 3.04
N ALA A 16 -4.93 1.96 1.72
CA ALA A 16 -3.98 2.77 0.98
C ALA A 16 -4.32 4.27 1.01
N ALA A 17 -5.61 4.62 0.94
CA ALA A 17 -6.05 6.01 1.06
C ALA A 17 -5.76 6.59 2.44
N ARG A 18 -6.02 5.83 3.52
CA ARG A 18 -5.71 6.25 4.89
C ARG A 18 -4.21 6.39 5.13
N LEU A 19 -3.41 5.44 4.66
CA LEU A 19 -1.95 5.47 4.83
C LEU A 19 -1.29 6.64 4.10
N ARG A 20 -1.86 7.11 2.99
CA ARG A 20 -1.41 8.33 2.31
C ARG A 20 -1.55 9.60 3.13
N LEU A 21 -2.44 9.63 4.12
CA LEU A 21 -2.62 10.78 5.01
C LEU A 21 -1.59 10.80 6.15
N VAL A 22 -1.03 9.64 6.49
CA VAL A 22 -0.10 9.48 7.63
C VAL A 22 1.35 9.40 7.16
N PHE A 23 1.59 8.75 6.02
CA PHE A 23 2.92 8.53 5.48
C PHE A 23 3.13 9.32 4.18
N ASN A 24 4.36 9.78 3.97
CA ASN A 24 4.76 10.33 2.69
C ASN A 24 4.95 9.21 1.65
N VAL A 25 3.86 8.81 1.01
CA VAL A 25 3.82 7.75 -0.02
C VAL A 25 4.36 8.30 -1.33
N ILE A 26 5.52 7.79 -1.77
CA ILE A 26 6.15 8.16 -3.03
C ILE A 26 5.74 7.27 -4.21
N HIS A 27 5.33 6.03 -3.93
CA HIS A 27 4.85 5.11 -4.94
C HIS A 27 3.69 4.26 -4.43
N ARG A 28 2.72 4.00 -5.30
CA ARG A 28 1.61 3.08 -5.05
C ARG A 28 1.46 2.15 -6.24
N SER A 29 1.56 0.85 -5.99
CA SER A 29 1.25 -0.16 -7.01
C SER A 29 -0.26 -0.20 -7.28
N ARG A 30 -0.65 -0.67 -8.47
CA ARG A 30 -2.04 -1.06 -8.73
C ARG A 30 -2.40 -2.28 -7.87
N PRO A 31 -3.64 -2.38 -7.34
CA PRO A 31 -4.11 -3.61 -6.71
C PRO A 31 -4.05 -4.77 -7.70
N ARG A 32 -3.44 -5.89 -7.29
CA ARG A 32 -3.38 -7.12 -8.09
C ARG A 32 -3.95 -8.28 -7.30
N LYS A 33 -4.62 -9.22 -7.96
CA LYS A 33 -5.10 -10.43 -7.29
C LYS A 33 -3.91 -11.23 -6.74
N ASP A 34 -4.08 -11.76 -5.55
CA ASP A 34 -3.15 -12.69 -4.95
C ASP A 34 -3.25 -14.07 -5.61
N ARG A 35 -2.23 -14.91 -5.46
CA ARG A 35 -2.12 -16.25 -6.05
C ARG A 35 -3.28 -17.18 -5.66
N ASN A 36 -3.92 -16.93 -4.53
CA ASN A 36 -5.10 -17.67 -4.05
C ASN A 36 -6.43 -17.15 -4.63
N GLY A 37 -6.42 -16.09 -5.46
CA GLY A 37 -7.54 -15.63 -6.27
C GLY A 37 -8.63 -14.82 -5.52
N SER A 38 -8.75 -14.96 -4.20
CA SER A 38 -9.80 -14.33 -3.40
C SER A 38 -9.46 -12.93 -2.91
N LEU A 39 -8.16 -12.63 -2.75
CA LEU A 39 -7.68 -11.39 -2.14
C LEU A 39 -6.86 -10.57 -3.12
N TYR A 40 -6.69 -9.30 -2.78
CA TYR A 40 -5.88 -8.34 -3.50
C TYR A 40 -4.67 -7.95 -2.68
N ARG A 41 -3.56 -7.69 -3.37
CA ARG A 41 -2.33 -7.16 -2.83
C ARG A 41 -2.02 -5.82 -3.44
N LEU A 42 -1.52 -4.91 -2.61
CA LEU A 42 -1.06 -3.59 -3.01
C LEU A 42 0.20 -3.25 -2.22
N TYR A 43 1.16 -2.60 -2.88
CA TYR A 43 2.40 -2.15 -2.29
C TYR A 43 2.45 -0.62 -2.27
N LEU A 44 2.84 -0.06 -1.14
CA LEU A 44 3.12 1.36 -0.97
C LEU A 44 4.60 1.53 -0.63
N THR A 45 5.29 2.37 -1.39
CA THR A 45 6.63 2.82 -1.01
C THR A 45 6.49 4.15 -0.30
N VAL A 46 7.00 4.23 0.92
CA VAL A 46 6.96 5.42 1.77
C VAL A 46 8.37 5.87 2.11
N LEU A 47 8.55 7.19 2.20
CA LEU A 47 9.78 7.77 2.74
C LEU A 47 9.80 7.53 4.24
N SER A 48 10.92 7.00 4.74
CA SER A 48 11.16 6.97 6.17
C SER A 48 11.44 8.41 6.63
N PRO A 49 10.96 8.85 7.81
CA PRO A 49 11.39 10.13 8.38
C PRO A 49 12.91 10.21 8.63
N THR A 50 13.62 9.08 8.63
CA THR A 50 15.09 9.01 8.74
C THR A 50 15.85 9.06 7.42
N ASP A 51 15.16 9.23 6.27
CA ASP A 51 15.81 9.50 4.98
C ASP A 51 15.81 11.02 4.73
N PRO A 52 16.86 11.77 5.14
CA PRO A 52 16.99 13.16 4.76
C PRO A 52 17.25 13.20 3.25
N ARG A 53 16.43 13.97 2.53
CA ARG A 53 16.69 14.33 1.13
C ARG A 53 17.91 15.24 1.02
#